data_AF-A0A8C8J2P4-F1
#
_entry.id   AF-A0A8C8J2P4-F1
#
_cell.length_a   1.000
_cell.length_b   1.000
_cell.length_c   1.000
_cell.angle_alpha   90.00
_cell.angle_beta   90.00
_cell.angle_gamma   90.00
#
_symmetry.space_group_name_H-M   'P 1'
#
loop_
_entity.id
_entity.type
_entity.pdbx_description
1 polymer ?
#
loop_
_entity_poly.entity_id
_entity_poly.type
_entity_poly.pdbx_seq_one_letter_code
_entity_poly.pdbx_strand_id
1 'polypeptide(L)'
;MAPPIPILAAKSITVQLFRIPFLFTKPFNFRDPRQSRYVAFSKDGTLFAWCNGEKVTVVKVADGSQVRSFDLPKTAMLEFSPLNTVLATWQVYSKTQDNPQGDANLQLWDLKTGTCLKALYQKKVQGWCPSWSDDEKIAVRSVNNELHFFENNDFINIANKLHLQKVSEFMLSPGSQPSKVAVYVPGSKGAPSFVRLYQYPNFGGPTCALANKSFFKADRVTMLWNKKATAVLVQASIEVDKTGASYYGEQTLHYLATNGETAAVQLQKNGPIYDVAWSPSSTEFCVVYGFMPAKATVYNLKCDPVFDFGTGPRNAVYYSPQGHILVLAGFGNLRGQMEVWDVKKWKQVSKPQVPDSTHFAWCPDGEHVVTSTCAPRLRVSNGYKIWHYTGTVLYKQDTPTGTELWETVWQPFPDGTFPERPVKYQAAPSELGSTEAKPAQAYRPPALRNKPVTASSKLHEEEPPQNMRPGATGDKQLSKTALKNQKKREAKKAAKQEINPDALEPQSDPSPASNAQPETSCGDPETDKKIKSVKKVTKHSHCLLLRSYCISWWLKYLQ
;
A
#
# COMPACT_ATOMS: atom_id res chain seq x y z
N MET A 1 32.89 17.63 2.76
CA MET A 1 31.99 17.42 3.92
C MET A 1 31.61 15.95 3.96
N ALA A 2 31.56 15.34 5.14
CA ALA A 2 31.04 13.97 5.27
C ALA A 2 29.56 13.94 4.83
N PRO A 3 29.08 12.86 4.17
CA PRO A 3 27.68 12.76 3.78
C PRO A 3 26.78 12.79 5.02
N PRO A 4 25.58 13.40 4.94
CA PRO A 4 24.64 13.41 6.05
C PRO A 4 24.25 11.97 6.42
N ILE A 5 24.06 11.74 7.71
CA ILE A 5 23.65 10.45 8.26
C ILE A 5 22.15 10.54 8.59
N PRO A 6 21.30 9.72 7.93
CA PRO A 6 19.88 9.68 8.25
C PRO A 6 19.62 9.21 9.68
N ILE A 7 18.57 9.78 10.27
CA ILE A 7 18.10 9.40 11.60
C ILE A 7 16.83 8.54 11.49
N LEU A 8 16.71 7.52 12.33
CA LEU A 8 15.45 6.78 12.52
C LEU A 8 14.76 7.27 13.80
N ALA A 9 13.52 7.72 13.68
CA ALA A 9 12.64 7.92 14.83
C ALA A 9 11.86 6.63 15.14
N ALA A 10 11.90 6.17 16.39
CA ALA A 10 11.04 5.10 16.88
C ALA A 10 10.11 5.68 17.96
N LYS A 11 8.80 5.58 17.72
CA LYS A 11 7.76 6.04 18.64
C LYS A 11 7.26 4.87 19.48
N SER A 12 7.52 4.95 20.77
CA SER A 12 6.92 4.13 21.82
C SER A 12 6.25 5.07 22.83
N ILE A 13 6.17 4.69 24.12
CA ILE A 13 5.86 5.63 25.21
C ILE A 13 6.73 6.89 25.11
N THR A 14 7.99 6.74 24.71
CA THR A 14 8.90 7.84 24.39
C THR A 14 9.28 7.82 22.93
N VAL A 15 9.67 8.98 22.40
CA VAL A 15 10.29 9.08 21.07
C VAL A 15 11.80 8.91 21.21
N GLN A 16 12.42 8.11 20.34
CA GLN A 16 13.87 7.91 20.30
C GLN A 16 14.40 8.16 18.88
N LEU A 17 15.55 8.84 18.77
CA LEU A 17 16.23 9.15 17.51
C LEU A 17 17.58 8.42 17.42
N PHE A 18 17.80 7.67 16.34
CA PHE A 18 19.01 6.86 16.12
C PHE A 18 19.78 7.29 14.88
N ARG A 19 21.12 7.39 14.92
CA ARG A 19 22.01 7.65 13.76
C ARG A 19 22.65 6.34 13.25
N ILE A 20 22.93 6.23 11.94
CA ILE A 20 23.54 5.05 11.27
C ILE A 20 24.80 5.49 10.50
N PRO A 21 25.96 4.79 10.53
CA PRO A 21 26.17 3.39 10.88
C PRO A 21 26.69 3.15 12.30
N PHE A 22 26.93 4.20 13.07
CA PHE A 22 27.45 4.10 14.43
C PHE A 22 26.31 4.06 15.44
N LEU A 23 25.82 2.84 15.70
CA LEU A 23 24.97 2.50 16.85
C LEU A 23 25.70 2.61 18.21
N PHE A 24 26.83 3.34 18.30
CA PHE A 24 27.67 3.42 19.49
C PHE A 24 28.03 4.83 19.98
N THR A 25 27.67 5.89 19.26
CA THR A 25 27.71 7.24 19.84
C THR A 25 26.35 7.51 20.43
N LYS A 26 26.29 7.70 21.76
CA LYS A 26 25.09 7.93 22.58
C LYS A 26 23.89 8.39 21.74
N PRO A 27 22.75 7.67 21.77
CA PRO A 27 21.55 8.12 21.06
C PRO A 27 21.36 9.61 21.34
N PHE A 28 20.98 10.37 20.32
CA PHE A 28 20.55 11.74 20.51
C PHE A 28 19.24 11.63 21.30
N ASN A 29 19.39 11.52 22.62
CA ASN A 29 18.34 11.15 23.56
C ASN A 29 17.49 12.38 23.82
N PHE A 30 16.78 12.82 22.79
CA PHE A 30 15.60 13.61 23.05
C PHE A 30 14.55 12.66 23.63
N ARG A 31 14.38 12.69 24.96
CA ARG A 31 13.39 11.86 25.66
C ARG A 31 12.39 12.77 26.34
N ASP A 32 11.24 12.96 25.70
CA ASP A 32 10.06 13.44 26.43
C ASP A 32 9.58 12.29 27.33
N PRO A 33 9.49 12.48 28.66
CA PRO A 33 8.99 11.45 29.56
C PRO A 33 7.50 11.16 29.38
N ARG A 34 6.75 12.06 28.72
CA ARG A 34 5.32 11.92 28.49
C ARG A 34 5.04 11.16 27.20
N GLN A 35 3.91 10.47 27.19
CA GLN A 35 3.44 9.74 26.04
C GLN A 35 3.17 10.68 24.86
N SER A 36 3.93 10.50 23.78
CA SER A 36 3.69 11.22 22.52
C SER A 36 2.47 10.66 21.81
N ARG A 37 1.50 11.53 21.49
CA ARG A 37 0.30 11.18 20.71
C ARG A 37 0.61 11.12 19.22
N TYR A 38 1.42 12.05 18.71
CA TYR A 38 1.76 12.15 17.29
C TYR A 38 3.17 12.71 17.12
N VAL A 39 3.86 12.31 16.05
CA VAL A 39 5.20 12.78 15.68
C VAL A 39 5.25 13.08 14.18
N ALA A 40 6.06 14.05 13.76
CA ALA A 40 6.32 14.31 12.35
C ALA A 40 7.72 14.89 12.15
N PHE A 41 8.37 14.50 11.05
CA PHE A 41 9.49 15.25 10.50
C PHE A 41 8.97 16.31 9.53
N SER A 42 9.70 17.42 9.40
CA SER A 42 9.54 18.30 8.24
C SER A 42 9.89 17.58 6.94
N LYS A 43 9.40 18.09 5.81
CA LYS A 43 9.64 17.48 4.48
C LYS A 43 11.13 17.38 4.12
N ASP A 44 11.92 18.36 4.53
CA ASP A 44 13.39 18.41 4.37
C ASP A 44 14.17 17.68 5.49
N GLY A 45 13.46 17.19 6.52
CA GLY A 45 14.02 16.51 7.67
C GLY A 45 14.86 17.38 8.62
N THR A 46 14.83 18.70 8.48
CA THR A 46 15.58 19.60 9.37
C THR A 46 14.90 19.82 10.72
N LEU A 47 13.59 19.68 10.79
CA LEU A 47 12.76 19.84 11.98
C LEU A 47 12.07 18.52 12.35
N PHE A 48 11.82 18.39 13.65
CA PHE A 48 11.02 17.30 14.21
C PHE A 48 10.05 17.89 15.22
N ALA A 49 8.79 17.44 15.15
CA ALA A 49 7.75 17.86 16.10
C ALA A 49 6.99 16.69 16.66
N TRP A 50 6.49 16.87 17.88
CA TRP A 50 5.58 15.94 18.52
C TRP A 50 4.58 16.67 19.41
N CYS A 51 3.48 16.00 19.72
CA CYS A 51 2.52 16.45 20.72
C CYS A 51 2.37 15.41 21.84
N ASN A 52 2.37 15.87 23.09
CA ASN A 52 2.38 15.00 24.28
C ASN A 52 1.11 15.16 25.16
N GLY A 53 0.06 15.77 24.61
CA GLY A 53 -1.19 16.05 25.33
C GLY A 53 -1.17 17.26 26.26
N GLU A 54 -0.05 17.97 26.35
CA GLU A 54 0.03 19.31 26.95
C GLU A 54 0.52 20.35 25.96
N LYS A 55 1.61 20.03 25.26
CA LYS A 55 2.27 20.96 24.34
C LYS A 55 2.55 20.29 23.00
N VAL A 56 2.66 21.12 21.98
CA VAL A 56 3.27 20.79 20.70
C VAL A 56 4.67 21.39 20.72
N THR A 57 5.69 20.58 20.53
CA THR A 57 7.09 21.05 20.56
C THR A 57 7.74 20.77 19.22
N VAL A 58 8.52 21.74 18.74
CA VAL A 58 9.28 21.70 17.49
C VAL A 58 10.76 21.88 17.82
N VAL A 59 11.61 20.97 17.36
CA VAL A 59 13.06 21.01 17.57
C VAL A 59 13.80 20.89 16.24
N LYS A 60 15.04 21.36 16.20
CA LYS A 60 15.96 21.08 15.10
C LYS A 60 16.53 19.67 15.25
N VAL A 61 16.59 18.92 14.15
CA VAL A 61 17.14 17.55 14.17
C VAL A 61 18.67 17.53 14.33
N ALA A 62 19.35 18.60 13.90
CA ALA A 62 20.81 18.68 13.93
C ALA A 62 21.39 18.67 15.36
N ASP A 63 20.79 19.45 16.26
CA ASP A 63 21.29 19.72 17.61
C ASP A 63 20.22 19.57 18.72
N GLY A 64 18.97 19.28 18.37
CA GLY A 64 17.83 19.18 19.28
C GLY A 64 17.40 20.48 19.93
N SER A 65 17.92 21.62 19.49
CA SER A 65 17.50 22.92 20.02
C SER A 65 16.01 23.14 19.75
N GLN A 66 15.30 23.61 20.77
CA GLN A 66 13.88 23.93 20.65
C GLN A 66 13.70 25.16 19.76
N VAL A 67 12.92 25.01 18.68
CA VAL A 67 12.53 26.09 17.77
C VAL A 67 11.29 26.80 18.31
N ARG A 68 10.28 26.01 18.70
CA ARG A 68 9.00 26.50 19.21
C ARG A 68 8.35 25.50 20.15
N SER A 69 7.51 26.01 21.05
CA SER A 69 6.58 25.23 21.85
C SER A 69 5.24 25.96 21.92
N PHE A 70 4.15 25.22 21.75
CA PHE A 70 2.78 25.73 21.76
C PHE A 70 1.99 25.00 22.85
N ASP A 71 1.31 25.73 23.72
CA ASP A 71 0.47 25.17 24.79
C ASP A 71 -0.89 24.70 24.23
N LEU A 72 -0.86 23.57 23.51
CA LEU A 72 -2.00 22.97 22.82
C LEU A 72 -2.29 21.55 23.33
N PRO A 73 -2.94 21.39 24.51
CA PRO A 73 -3.13 20.09 25.16
C PRO A 73 -4.06 19.13 24.40
N LYS A 74 -4.95 19.70 23.56
CA LYS A 74 -5.95 18.93 22.81
C LYS A 74 -5.44 18.47 21.43
N THR A 75 -4.23 18.85 21.02
CA THR A 75 -3.69 18.45 19.71
C THR A 75 -3.58 16.93 19.62
N ALA A 76 -4.12 16.39 18.53
CA ALA A 76 -4.07 14.97 18.20
C ALA A 76 -3.18 14.70 16.98
N MET A 77 -3.07 15.66 16.06
CA MET A 77 -2.33 15.52 14.80
C MET A 77 -1.64 16.84 14.45
N LEU A 78 -0.49 16.75 13.76
CA LEU A 78 0.28 17.90 13.31
C LEU A 78 0.99 17.59 11.99
N GLU A 79 1.21 18.62 11.18
CA GLU A 79 1.89 18.51 9.89
C GLU A 79 2.60 19.82 9.53
N PHE A 80 3.79 19.71 8.92
CA PHE A 80 4.56 20.85 8.44
C PHE A 80 4.20 21.18 7.00
N SER A 81 4.20 22.46 6.66
CA SER A 81 4.25 22.88 5.26
C SER A 81 5.63 22.55 4.63
N PRO A 82 5.72 22.36 3.30
CA PRO A 82 6.93 21.86 2.62
C PRO A 82 8.26 22.60 2.85
N LEU A 83 8.23 23.91 3.11
CA LEU A 83 9.38 24.78 3.40
C LEU A 83 9.46 25.18 4.88
N ASN A 84 8.68 24.53 5.75
CA ASN A 84 8.70 24.73 7.20
C ASN A 84 8.30 26.14 7.66
N THR A 85 7.48 26.85 6.90
CA THR A 85 6.97 28.17 7.30
C THR A 85 5.73 28.06 8.19
N VAL A 86 4.86 27.07 7.92
CA VAL A 86 3.59 26.85 8.63
C VAL A 86 3.59 25.49 9.31
N LEU A 87 3.06 25.46 10.53
CA LEU A 87 2.70 24.24 11.24
C LEU A 87 1.17 24.16 11.32
N ALA A 88 0.59 23.11 10.77
CA ALA A 88 -0.81 22.78 10.94
C ALA A 88 -0.97 21.88 12.18
N THR A 89 -1.91 22.23 13.05
CA THR A 89 -2.28 21.39 14.20
C THR A 89 -3.77 21.12 14.18
N TRP A 90 -4.16 19.90 14.51
CA TRP A 90 -5.54 19.49 14.56
C TRP A 90 -5.90 18.77 15.86
N GLN A 91 -7.09 19.09 16.35
CA GLN A 91 -7.72 18.48 17.50
C GLN A 91 -9.08 17.90 17.13
N VAL A 92 -9.55 16.94 17.93
CA VAL A 92 -10.87 16.33 17.75
C VAL A 92 -11.94 17.41 17.86
N TYR A 93 -12.81 17.49 16.85
CA TYR A 93 -13.92 18.44 16.87
C TYR A 93 -14.93 18.04 17.95
N SER A 94 -15.06 18.88 18.97
CA SER A 94 -16.03 18.69 20.05
C SER A 94 -17.00 19.86 20.11
N LYS A 95 -18.27 19.55 20.30
CA LYS A 95 -19.33 20.52 20.63
C LYS A 95 -19.76 20.28 22.07
N THR A 96 -19.97 21.35 22.82
CA THR A 96 -20.55 21.30 24.17
C THR A 96 -21.90 22.03 24.16
N GLN A 97 -22.73 21.83 25.18
CA GLN A 97 -23.98 22.60 25.32
C GLN A 97 -23.68 24.11 25.42
N ASP A 98 -22.57 24.48 26.05
CA ASP A 98 -22.13 25.87 26.19
C ASP A 98 -21.47 26.45 24.92
N ASN A 99 -20.91 25.59 24.05
CA ASN A 99 -20.35 25.99 22.76
C ASN A 99 -20.94 25.13 21.61
N PRO A 100 -22.15 25.48 21.11
CA PRO A 100 -22.85 24.70 20.09
C PRO A 100 -22.19 24.75 18.69
N GLN A 101 -21.32 25.74 18.44
CA GLN A 101 -20.48 25.78 17.23
C GLN A 101 -19.19 24.96 17.37
N GLY A 102 -18.77 24.67 18.60
CA GLY A 102 -17.50 24.03 18.92
C GLY A 102 -16.31 24.97 18.74
N ASP A 103 -15.13 24.53 19.15
CA ASP A 103 -13.89 25.28 18.95
C ASP A 103 -13.34 25.06 17.52
N ALA A 104 -12.67 26.08 16.98
CA ALA A 104 -11.92 25.92 15.74
C ALA A 104 -10.81 24.89 15.94
N ASN A 105 -10.94 23.74 15.30
CA ASN A 105 -10.17 22.55 15.63
C ASN A 105 -9.00 22.28 14.67
N LEU A 106 -8.88 23.07 13.60
CA LEU A 106 -7.70 23.16 12.75
C LEU A 106 -7.07 24.54 12.95
N GLN A 107 -5.80 24.60 13.32
CA GLN A 107 -5.07 25.85 13.52
C GLN A 107 -3.78 25.83 12.68
N LEU A 108 -3.50 26.95 12.03
CA LEU A 108 -2.32 27.16 11.20
C LEU A 108 -1.44 28.19 11.89
N TRP A 109 -0.19 27.81 12.16
CA TRP A 109 0.76 28.59 12.94
C TRP A 109 1.94 28.97 12.06
N ASP A 110 2.35 30.24 12.09
CA ASP A 110 3.64 30.63 11.53
C ASP A 110 4.74 30.15 12.48
N LEU A 111 5.64 29.30 11.99
CA LEU A 111 6.74 28.75 12.78
C LEU A 111 7.80 29.80 13.15
N LYS A 112 7.96 30.85 12.35
CA LYS A 112 8.95 31.91 12.60
C LYS A 112 8.50 32.84 13.72
N THR A 113 7.24 33.27 13.72
CA THR A 113 6.68 34.21 14.70
C THR A 113 5.93 33.53 15.84
N GLY A 114 5.45 32.29 15.65
CA GLY A 114 4.63 31.56 16.62
C GLY A 114 3.18 32.05 16.67
N THR A 115 2.78 32.96 15.78
CA THR A 115 1.41 33.49 15.75
C THR A 115 0.47 32.54 15.02
N CYS A 116 -0.77 32.46 15.49
CA CYS A 116 -1.84 31.75 14.79
C CYS A 116 -2.25 32.57 13.56
N LEU A 117 -1.93 32.06 12.36
CA LEU A 117 -2.32 32.66 11.08
C LEU A 117 -3.82 32.54 10.85
N LYS A 118 -4.39 31.36 11.16
CA LYS A 118 -5.80 31.09 10.97
C LYS A 118 -6.28 29.93 11.84
N ALA A 119 -7.47 30.10 12.39
CA ALA A 119 -8.23 29.02 13.02
C ALA A 119 -9.45 28.68 12.15
N LEU A 120 -9.64 27.40 11.87
CA LEU A 120 -10.60 26.85 10.92
C LEU A 120 -11.37 25.67 11.53
N TYR A 121 -12.58 25.44 11.04
CA TYR A 121 -13.42 24.31 11.44
C TYR A 121 -13.28 23.15 10.46
N GLN A 122 -12.90 21.97 10.96
CA GLN A 122 -12.66 20.78 10.16
C GLN A 122 -13.22 19.54 10.84
N LYS A 123 -14.48 19.21 10.51
CA LYS A 123 -15.23 18.12 11.17
C LYS A 123 -14.72 16.73 10.78
N LYS A 124 -14.30 16.54 9.53
CA LYS A 124 -13.79 15.26 9.02
C LYS A 124 -12.29 15.18 9.28
N VAL A 125 -11.84 14.04 9.81
CA VAL A 125 -10.41 13.71 9.96
C VAL A 125 -9.76 13.50 8.59
N GLN A 126 -10.50 12.91 7.64
CA GLN A 126 -10.05 12.82 6.25
C GLN A 126 -9.89 14.21 5.63
N GLY A 127 -8.72 14.46 5.03
CA GLY A 127 -8.39 15.77 4.45
C GLY A 127 -8.39 16.89 5.49
N TRP A 128 -8.01 16.58 6.74
CA TRP A 128 -8.00 17.57 7.82
C TRP A 128 -6.98 18.69 7.57
N CYS A 129 -5.84 18.35 6.98
CA CYS A 129 -4.74 19.25 6.69
C CYS A 129 -4.94 19.89 5.31
N PRO A 130 -4.67 21.20 5.15
CA PRO A 130 -4.50 21.78 3.83
C PRO A 130 -3.37 21.06 3.05
N SER A 131 -3.43 21.08 1.73
CA SER A 131 -2.35 20.57 0.88
C SER A 131 -1.57 21.75 0.29
N TRP A 132 -0.25 21.73 0.40
CA TRP A 132 0.62 22.78 -0.13
C TRP A 132 1.35 22.33 -1.40
N SER A 133 1.61 23.27 -2.30
CA SER A 133 2.62 23.08 -3.34
C SER A 133 4.02 23.06 -2.70
N ASP A 134 5.00 22.46 -3.38
CA ASP A 134 6.33 22.29 -2.80
C ASP A 134 7.07 23.61 -2.56
N ASP A 135 6.67 24.67 -3.27
CA ASP A 135 7.16 26.04 -3.10
C ASP A 135 6.31 26.89 -2.14
N GLU A 136 5.30 26.29 -1.50
CA GLU A 136 4.32 26.93 -0.60
C GLU A 136 3.56 28.13 -1.16
N LYS A 137 3.68 28.40 -2.46
CA LYS A 137 2.96 29.50 -3.11
C LYS A 137 1.46 29.26 -3.16
N ILE A 138 1.04 27.99 -3.17
CA ILE A 138 -0.36 27.60 -3.18
C ILE A 138 -0.64 26.64 -2.03
N ALA A 139 -1.68 26.95 -1.26
CA ALA A 139 -2.30 26.02 -0.32
C ALA A 139 -3.75 25.77 -0.75
N VAL A 140 -4.18 24.51 -0.70
CA VAL A 140 -5.51 24.09 -1.13
C VAL A 140 -6.22 23.43 0.02
N ARG A 141 -7.47 23.83 0.22
CA ARG A 141 -8.36 23.23 1.21
C ARG A 141 -9.68 22.85 0.59
N SER A 142 -10.17 21.66 0.92
CA SER A 142 -11.53 21.25 0.56
C SER A 142 -12.55 21.75 1.58
N VAL A 143 -13.58 22.42 1.09
CA VAL A 143 -14.72 22.92 1.87
C VAL A 143 -16.01 22.52 1.14
N ASN A 144 -16.62 21.41 1.57
CA ASN A 144 -17.83 20.84 0.99
C ASN A 144 -17.70 20.56 -0.54
N ASN A 145 -18.21 21.45 -1.39
CA ASN A 145 -18.25 21.32 -2.84
C ASN A 145 -17.25 22.27 -3.55
N GLU A 146 -16.33 22.85 -2.78
CA GLU A 146 -15.35 23.81 -3.32
C GLU A 146 -13.95 23.44 -2.84
N LEU A 147 -12.98 23.61 -3.73
CA LEU A 147 -11.58 23.70 -3.35
C LEU A 147 -11.21 25.18 -3.30
N HIS A 148 -10.79 25.65 -2.12
CA HIS A 148 -10.31 27.01 -1.89
C HIS A 148 -8.79 27.02 -2.04
N PHE A 149 -8.31 27.91 -2.91
CA PHE A 149 -6.90 28.11 -3.16
C PHE A 149 -6.47 29.40 -2.48
N PHE A 150 -5.44 29.30 -1.64
CA PHE A 150 -4.79 30.40 -0.95
C PHE A 150 -3.40 30.60 -1.55
N GLU A 151 -3.02 31.86 -1.74
CA GLU A 151 -1.71 32.22 -2.28
C GLU A 151 -0.78 32.69 -1.15
N ASN A 152 0.49 32.27 -1.20
CA ASN A 152 1.56 32.72 -0.30
C ASN A 152 1.23 32.58 1.19
N ASN A 153 0.52 31.52 1.57
CA ASN A 153 0.03 31.28 2.93
C ASN A 153 -0.87 32.40 3.51
N ASP A 154 -1.49 33.23 2.67
CA ASP A 154 -2.59 34.11 3.09
C ASP A 154 -3.89 33.31 3.23
N PHE A 155 -4.19 32.88 4.46
CA PHE A 155 -5.41 32.14 4.79
C PHE A 155 -6.61 33.04 5.12
N ILE A 156 -6.49 34.36 4.90
CA ILE A 156 -7.59 35.32 5.07
C ILE A 156 -8.36 35.43 3.75
N ASN A 157 -7.66 35.60 2.64
CA ASN A 157 -8.25 35.83 1.32
C ASN A 157 -8.18 34.58 0.45
N ILE A 158 -9.32 34.18 -0.14
CA ILE A 158 -9.36 33.07 -1.09
C ILE A 158 -9.01 33.62 -2.48
N ALA A 159 -7.83 33.26 -3.00
CA ALA A 159 -7.34 33.75 -4.29
C ALA A 159 -8.12 33.17 -5.48
N ASN A 160 -8.48 31.88 -5.42
CA ASN A 160 -9.27 31.23 -6.46
C ASN A 160 -10.10 30.08 -5.89
N LYS A 161 -11.14 29.66 -6.62
CA LYS A 161 -12.04 28.59 -6.22
C LYS A 161 -12.32 27.66 -7.39
N LEU A 162 -12.15 26.36 -7.16
CA LEU A 162 -12.66 25.34 -8.06
C LEU A 162 -13.98 24.83 -7.50
N HIS A 163 -15.08 25.18 -8.18
CA HIS A 163 -16.42 24.73 -7.82
C HIS A 163 -16.76 23.44 -8.57
N LEU A 164 -16.97 22.35 -7.83
CA LEU A 164 -17.36 21.05 -8.37
C LEU A 164 -18.38 20.41 -7.42
N GLN A 165 -19.53 20.02 -7.95
CA GLN A 165 -20.53 19.38 -7.10
C GLN A 165 -20.04 18.03 -6.58
N LYS A 166 -20.17 17.81 -5.27
CA LYS A 166 -19.87 16.55 -4.58
C LYS A 166 -18.40 16.12 -4.67
N VAL A 167 -17.45 17.05 -4.54
CA VAL A 167 -16.03 16.66 -4.38
C VAL A 167 -15.88 15.72 -3.19
N SER A 168 -15.42 14.50 -3.46
CA SER A 168 -15.17 13.51 -2.40
C SER A 168 -13.72 13.57 -1.95
N GLU A 169 -12.79 13.68 -2.90
CA GLU A 169 -11.35 13.67 -2.65
C GLU A 169 -10.63 14.55 -3.67
N PHE A 170 -9.48 15.10 -3.28
CA PHE A 170 -8.60 15.82 -4.18
C PHE A 170 -7.14 15.54 -3.82
N MET A 171 -6.24 15.76 -4.77
CA MET A 171 -4.81 15.68 -4.54
C MET A 171 -4.08 16.75 -5.37
N LEU A 172 -3.30 17.59 -4.68
CA LEU A 172 -2.42 18.56 -5.31
C LEU A 172 -1.18 17.85 -5.86
N SER A 173 -0.70 18.28 -7.03
CA SER A 173 0.48 17.71 -7.65
C SER A 173 1.75 18.06 -6.88
N PRO A 174 2.73 17.15 -6.77
CA PRO A 174 4.04 17.47 -6.22
C PRO A 174 4.81 18.44 -7.13
N GLY A 175 5.88 19.04 -6.60
CA GLY A 175 6.71 20.00 -7.32
C GLY A 175 6.22 21.44 -7.26
N SER A 176 6.97 22.31 -7.96
CA SER A 176 6.67 23.73 -8.10
C SER A 176 5.65 24.01 -9.20
N GLN A 177 5.29 25.28 -9.36
CA GLN A 177 4.42 25.76 -10.43
C GLN A 177 4.84 25.25 -11.84
N PRO A 178 3.87 24.97 -12.74
CA PRO A 178 2.43 25.14 -12.57
C PRO A 178 1.80 24.04 -11.72
N SER A 179 1.09 24.44 -10.66
CA SER A 179 0.41 23.53 -9.74
C SER A 179 -0.82 22.91 -10.42
N LYS A 180 -0.96 21.59 -10.30
CA LYS A 180 -2.08 20.84 -10.87
C LYS A 180 -2.86 20.17 -9.75
N VAL A 181 -4.16 20.00 -9.93
CA VAL A 181 -5.02 19.34 -8.94
C VAL A 181 -5.82 18.23 -9.60
N ALA A 182 -5.75 17.04 -9.00
CA ALA A 182 -6.63 15.93 -9.32
C ALA A 182 -7.85 15.99 -8.40
N VAL A 183 -9.06 15.89 -8.95
CA VAL A 183 -10.30 15.93 -8.17
C VAL A 183 -11.17 14.74 -8.52
N TYR A 184 -11.62 14.03 -7.49
CA TYR A 184 -12.56 12.92 -7.60
C TYR A 184 -13.98 13.37 -7.26
N VAL A 185 -14.90 13.11 -8.20
CA VAL A 185 -16.33 13.32 -8.04
C VAL A 185 -17.05 11.98 -8.22
N PRO A 186 -17.71 11.44 -7.19
CA PRO A 186 -18.45 10.20 -7.26
C PRO A 186 -19.73 10.37 -8.09
N GLY A 187 -20.03 9.37 -8.92
CA GLY A 187 -21.26 9.31 -9.70
C GLY A 187 -22.48 9.10 -8.82
N SER A 188 -23.64 9.63 -9.22
CA SER A 188 -24.91 9.42 -8.52
C SER A 188 -25.89 8.61 -9.34
N LYS A 189 -26.61 7.66 -8.70
CA LYS A 189 -27.77 6.95 -9.27
C LYS A 189 -27.56 6.42 -10.71
N GLY A 190 -26.47 5.68 -10.92
CA GLY A 190 -26.15 5.08 -12.23
C GLY A 190 -25.30 5.97 -13.15
N ALA A 191 -25.08 7.24 -12.80
CA ALA A 191 -24.09 8.07 -13.49
C ALA A 191 -22.66 7.59 -13.17
N PRO A 192 -21.71 7.73 -14.11
CA PRO A 192 -20.31 7.41 -13.86
C PRO A 192 -19.67 8.36 -12.84
N SER A 193 -18.65 7.86 -12.15
CA SER A 193 -17.72 8.69 -11.37
C SER A 193 -16.63 9.25 -12.28
N PHE A 194 -16.03 10.38 -11.88
CA PHE A 194 -15.00 11.04 -12.68
C PHE A 194 -13.81 11.44 -11.81
N VAL A 195 -12.61 11.30 -12.38
CA VAL A 195 -11.42 12.02 -11.94
C VAL A 195 -11.04 13.02 -13.01
N ARG A 196 -10.85 14.27 -12.59
CA ARG A 196 -10.46 15.39 -13.47
C ARG A 196 -9.16 16.01 -12.99
N LEU A 197 -8.28 16.31 -13.94
CA LEU A 197 -7.07 17.07 -13.73
C LEU A 197 -7.29 18.52 -14.14
N TYR A 198 -6.95 19.46 -13.27
CA TYR A 198 -6.97 20.89 -13.57
C TYR A 198 -5.58 21.48 -13.34
N GLN A 199 -5.29 22.60 -14.01
CA GLN A 199 -4.10 23.41 -13.75
C GLN A 199 -4.53 24.71 -13.09
N TYR A 200 -3.93 25.07 -11.95
CA TYR A 200 -4.14 26.37 -11.35
C TYR A 200 -3.56 27.50 -12.24
N PRO A 201 -4.23 28.66 -12.41
CA PRO A 201 -5.54 29.06 -11.87
C PRO A 201 -6.75 28.74 -12.79
N ASN A 202 -6.55 27.92 -13.82
CA ASN A 202 -7.52 27.70 -14.90
C ASN A 202 -8.63 26.71 -14.50
N PHE A 203 -9.75 27.25 -14.00
CA PHE A 203 -10.89 26.49 -13.48
C PHE A 203 -12.22 26.76 -14.20
N GLY A 204 -12.18 27.19 -15.47
CA GLY A 204 -13.36 27.58 -16.28
C GLY A 204 -14.34 26.45 -16.64
N GLY A 205 -14.53 25.47 -15.76
CA GLY A 205 -15.44 24.34 -15.93
C GLY A 205 -14.77 23.06 -16.44
N PRO A 206 -15.56 22.02 -16.75
CA PRO A 206 -15.04 20.70 -17.18
C PRO A 206 -14.18 20.74 -18.45
N THR A 207 -14.38 21.73 -19.31
CA THR A 207 -13.63 21.92 -20.56
C THR A 207 -12.20 22.41 -20.32
N CYS A 208 -11.93 23.04 -19.19
CA CYS A 208 -10.59 23.44 -18.77
C CYS A 208 -9.82 22.30 -18.07
N ALA A 209 -10.41 21.12 -17.91
CA ALA A 209 -9.69 19.98 -17.37
C ALA A 209 -8.62 19.52 -18.38
N LEU A 210 -7.37 19.41 -17.91
CA LEU A 210 -6.26 18.85 -18.68
C LEU A 210 -6.55 17.41 -19.10
N ALA A 211 -7.18 16.64 -18.22
CA ALA A 211 -7.61 15.28 -18.47
C ALA A 211 -8.87 14.97 -17.68
N ASN A 212 -9.72 14.11 -18.23
CA ASN A 212 -10.95 13.65 -17.61
C ASN A 212 -11.12 12.15 -17.86
N LYS A 213 -11.16 11.36 -16.79
CA LYS A 213 -11.42 9.92 -16.87
C LYS A 213 -12.71 9.59 -16.13
N SER A 214 -13.65 9.00 -16.86
CA SER A 214 -14.87 8.43 -16.30
C SER A 214 -14.73 6.93 -16.07
N PHE A 215 -15.31 6.44 -14.99
CA PHE A 215 -15.43 5.02 -14.68
C PHE A 215 -16.67 4.76 -13.84
N PHE A 216 -17.19 3.54 -13.93
CA PHE A 216 -18.35 3.11 -13.14
C PHE A 216 -17.90 2.36 -11.91
N LYS A 217 -18.80 2.27 -10.93
CA LYS A 217 -18.62 1.49 -9.71
C LYS A 217 -17.34 1.88 -8.93
N ALA A 218 -17.39 3.04 -8.29
CA ALA A 218 -16.31 3.48 -7.41
C ALA A 218 -16.91 4.10 -6.15
N ASP A 219 -16.80 3.37 -5.04
CA ASP A 219 -17.22 3.86 -3.73
C ASP A 219 -16.10 4.71 -3.13
N ARG A 220 -14.86 4.26 -3.32
CA ARG A 220 -13.65 4.95 -2.88
C ARG A 220 -12.63 5.00 -4.01
N VAL A 221 -11.85 6.07 -4.04
CA VAL A 221 -10.74 6.26 -4.97
C VAL A 221 -9.49 6.62 -4.19
N THR A 222 -8.35 6.10 -4.60
CA THR A 222 -7.04 6.57 -4.14
C THR A 222 -6.29 7.12 -5.34
N MET A 223 -5.79 8.35 -5.23
CA MET A 223 -5.02 9.01 -6.29
C MET A 223 -3.54 8.99 -5.91
N LEU A 224 -2.64 8.75 -6.87
CA LEU A 224 -1.20 8.75 -6.65
C LEU A 224 -0.50 9.50 -7.79
N TRP A 225 0.01 10.69 -7.51
CA TRP A 225 0.85 11.43 -8.47
C TRP A 225 2.22 10.78 -8.62
N ASN A 226 2.77 10.81 -9.83
CA ASN A 226 4.19 10.59 -10.01
C ASN A 226 5.00 11.80 -9.51
N LYS A 227 6.27 11.57 -9.22
CA LYS A 227 7.17 12.59 -8.64
C LYS A 227 7.32 13.83 -9.53
N LYS A 228 7.27 13.66 -10.86
CA LYS A 228 7.35 14.77 -11.84
C LYS A 228 6.03 15.51 -12.07
N ALA A 229 4.94 15.13 -11.41
CA ALA A 229 3.62 15.74 -11.61
C ALA A 229 3.15 15.76 -13.09
N THR A 230 3.52 14.72 -13.85
CA THR A 230 3.09 14.56 -15.25
C THR A 230 1.92 13.59 -15.39
N ALA A 231 1.70 12.71 -14.42
CA ALA A 231 0.59 11.76 -14.42
C ALA A 231 0.16 11.33 -13.02
N VAL A 232 -1.09 10.87 -12.92
CA VAL A 232 -1.71 10.33 -11.70
C VAL A 232 -2.27 8.94 -11.98
N LEU A 233 -2.04 8.01 -11.04
CA LEU A 233 -2.74 6.73 -10.98
C LEU A 233 -3.96 6.86 -10.10
N VAL A 234 -5.05 6.23 -10.50
CA VAL A 234 -6.34 6.28 -9.84
C VAL A 234 -6.77 4.85 -9.58
N GLN A 235 -6.67 4.41 -8.33
CA GLN A 235 -7.20 3.12 -7.89
C GLN A 235 -8.64 3.32 -7.40
N ALA A 236 -9.60 2.77 -8.14
CA ALA A 236 -11.00 2.77 -7.76
C ALA A 236 -11.38 1.44 -7.12
N SER A 237 -12.17 1.49 -6.04
CA SER A 237 -12.63 0.30 -5.31
C SER A 237 -14.12 0.37 -5.00
N ILE A 238 -14.78 -0.79 -5.06
CA ILE A 238 -16.15 -1.02 -4.59
C ILE A 238 -16.08 -1.88 -3.32
N GLU A 239 -16.90 -1.59 -2.31
CA GLU A 239 -16.93 -2.42 -1.09
C GLU A 239 -17.78 -3.68 -1.25
N VAL A 240 -18.91 -3.60 -1.96
CA VAL A 240 -19.81 -4.73 -2.19
C VAL A 240 -20.15 -4.83 -3.66
N ASP A 241 -19.72 -5.92 -4.29
CA ASP A 241 -20.12 -6.19 -5.66
C ASP A 241 -21.61 -6.58 -5.68
N LYS A 242 -22.43 -5.77 -6.36
CA LYS A 242 -23.88 -5.99 -6.49
C LYS A 242 -24.23 -7.27 -7.23
N THR A 243 -23.27 -7.87 -7.96
CA THR A 243 -23.48 -9.18 -8.60
C THR A 243 -23.37 -10.36 -7.62
N GLY A 244 -22.82 -10.13 -6.42
CA GLY A 244 -22.55 -11.18 -5.43
C GLY A 244 -21.36 -12.09 -5.79
N ALA A 245 -20.64 -11.83 -6.87
CA ALA A 245 -19.52 -12.66 -7.33
C ALA A 245 -18.26 -12.54 -6.45
N SER A 246 -18.08 -11.39 -5.78
CA SER A 246 -16.95 -11.13 -4.89
C SER A 246 -17.41 -10.51 -3.57
N TYR A 247 -17.10 -11.17 -2.45
CA TYR A 247 -17.31 -10.63 -1.10
C TYR A 247 -16.37 -9.45 -0.78
N TYR A 248 -15.25 -9.34 -1.51
CA TYR A 248 -14.22 -8.31 -1.31
C TYR A 248 -14.35 -7.14 -2.31
N GLY A 249 -15.45 -7.10 -3.06
CA GLY A 249 -15.70 -6.09 -4.08
C GLY A 249 -14.82 -6.24 -5.33
N GLU A 250 -14.72 -5.15 -6.08
CA GLU A 250 -13.95 -5.01 -7.34
C GLU A 250 -13.00 -3.82 -7.21
N GLN A 251 -11.79 -3.95 -7.75
CA GLN A 251 -10.82 -2.88 -7.80
C GLN A 251 -10.31 -2.70 -9.23
N THR A 252 -10.19 -1.46 -9.67
CA THR A 252 -9.70 -1.10 -10.99
C THR A 252 -8.64 -0.02 -10.88
N LEU A 253 -7.71 -0.01 -11.83
CA LEU A 253 -6.62 0.96 -11.90
C LEU A 253 -6.73 1.77 -13.19
N HIS A 254 -6.70 3.08 -13.07
CA HIS A 254 -6.72 4.01 -14.18
C HIS A 254 -5.49 4.91 -14.17
N TYR A 255 -5.07 5.32 -15.35
CA TYR A 255 -3.97 6.24 -15.59
C TYR A 255 -4.52 7.52 -16.23
N LEU A 256 -4.11 8.67 -15.71
CA LEU A 256 -4.41 9.98 -16.28
C LEU A 256 -3.13 10.79 -16.38
N ALA A 257 -2.80 11.27 -17.56
CA ALA A 257 -1.67 12.15 -17.80
C ALA A 257 -2.11 13.60 -18.01
N THR A 258 -1.19 14.52 -17.74
CA THR A 258 -1.43 15.97 -17.87
C THR A 258 -1.54 16.45 -19.32
N ASN A 259 -1.14 15.63 -20.29
CA ASN A 259 -1.32 15.85 -21.73
C ASN A 259 -2.73 15.43 -22.23
N GLY A 260 -3.61 14.93 -21.35
CA GLY A 260 -4.95 14.47 -21.70
C GLY A 260 -5.05 12.97 -21.98
N GLU A 261 -3.94 12.23 -22.04
CA GLU A 261 -3.98 10.78 -22.22
C GLU A 261 -4.59 10.11 -20.99
N THR A 262 -5.54 9.19 -21.21
CA THR A 262 -6.13 8.40 -20.13
C THR A 262 -6.26 6.94 -20.54
N ALA A 263 -6.02 6.02 -19.60
CA ALA A 263 -6.09 4.59 -19.85
C ALA A 263 -6.66 3.84 -18.64
N ALA A 264 -7.21 2.65 -18.89
CA ALA A 264 -7.51 1.68 -17.84
C ALA A 264 -6.44 0.59 -17.90
N VAL A 265 -5.72 0.38 -16.81
CA VAL A 265 -4.60 -0.57 -16.74
C VAL A 265 -5.15 -1.99 -16.77
N GLN A 266 -4.78 -2.78 -17.77
CA GLN A 266 -5.24 -4.15 -17.92
C GLN A 266 -4.36 -5.09 -17.09
N LEU A 267 -4.95 -5.66 -16.04
CA LEU A 267 -4.27 -6.58 -15.13
C LEU A 267 -4.44 -8.02 -15.60
N GLN A 268 -3.33 -8.72 -15.82
CA GLN A 268 -3.31 -10.07 -16.41
C GLN A 268 -3.81 -11.21 -15.49
N LYS A 269 -4.33 -10.87 -14.30
CA LYS A 269 -4.79 -11.84 -13.30
C LYS A 269 -5.93 -11.25 -12.50
N ASN A 270 -7.01 -12.01 -12.37
CA ASN A 270 -8.19 -11.62 -11.60
C ASN A 270 -7.88 -11.60 -10.09
N GLY A 271 -8.42 -10.60 -9.41
CA GLY A 271 -8.34 -10.42 -7.96
C GLY A 271 -8.11 -8.96 -7.56
N PRO A 272 -7.89 -8.69 -6.27
CA PRO A 272 -7.70 -7.33 -5.77
C PRO A 272 -6.34 -6.76 -6.18
N ILE A 273 -6.21 -5.44 -6.08
CA ILE A 273 -4.95 -4.70 -6.15
C ILE A 273 -4.48 -4.49 -4.72
N TYR A 274 -3.39 -5.15 -4.33
CA TYR A 274 -2.84 -5.03 -2.99
C TYR A 274 -2.04 -3.74 -2.82
N ASP A 275 -1.25 -3.37 -3.83
CA ASP A 275 -0.39 -2.19 -3.76
C ASP A 275 0.00 -1.68 -5.15
N VAL A 276 0.28 -0.37 -5.23
CA VAL A 276 0.67 0.35 -6.45
C VAL A 276 1.74 1.37 -6.10
N ALA A 277 2.88 1.32 -6.77
CA ALA A 277 3.96 2.27 -6.55
C ALA A 277 4.53 2.84 -7.85
N TRP A 278 4.67 4.17 -7.89
CA TRP A 278 5.42 4.85 -8.93
C TRP A 278 6.92 4.61 -8.79
N SER A 279 7.60 4.36 -9.91
CA SER A 279 9.06 4.47 -9.93
C SER A 279 9.47 5.93 -9.66
N PRO A 280 10.52 6.20 -8.86
CA PRO A 280 11.04 7.55 -8.63
C PRO A 280 11.42 8.30 -9.92
N SER A 281 11.76 7.59 -10.99
CA SER A 281 12.03 8.17 -12.32
C SER A 281 10.78 8.75 -13.00
N SER A 282 9.59 8.41 -12.50
CA SER A 282 8.27 8.78 -13.03
C SER A 282 7.98 8.25 -14.44
N THR A 283 8.67 7.19 -14.87
CA THR A 283 8.54 6.60 -16.23
C THR A 283 7.81 5.26 -16.25
N GLU A 284 7.71 4.61 -15.09
CA GLU A 284 7.14 3.27 -14.93
C GLU A 284 6.47 3.20 -13.55
N PHE A 285 5.58 2.23 -13.35
CA PHE A 285 4.94 1.94 -12.06
C PHE A 285 4.77 0.44 -11.88
N CYS A 286 4.83 -0.04 -10.64
CA CYS A 286 4.63 -1.45 -10.31
C CYS A 286 3.28 -1.66 -9.63
N VAL A 287 2.60 -2.74 -9.98
CA VAL A 287 1.31 -3.13 -9.42
C VAL A 287 1.42 -4.54 -8.85
N VAL A 288 0.96 -4.75 -7.62
CA VAL A 288 0.81 -6.08 -7.00
C VAL A 288 -0.68 -6.42 -6.94
N TYR A 289 -1.10 -7.49 -7.62
CA TYR A 289 -2.52 -7.76 -7.85
C TYR A 289 -2.84 -9.25 -8.05
N GLY A 290 -4.13 -9.56 -8.03
CA GLY A 290 -4.67 -10.89 -8.30
C GLY A 290 -4.76 -11.78 -7.06
N PHE A 291 -5.61 -12.80 -7.08
CA PHE A 291 -5.78 -13.69 -5.94
C PHE A 291 -4.46 -14.37 -5.54
N MET A 292 -4.21 -14.45 -4.23
CA MET A 292 -2.99 -15.03 -3.67
C MET A 292 -2.74 -16.45 -4.20
N PRO A 293 -1.50 -16.79 -4.62
CA PRO A 293 -0.29 -15.95 -4.67
C PRO A 293 -0.40 -14.83 -5.71
N ALA A 294 -0.17 -13.59 -5.29
CA ALA A 294 -0.36 -12.41 -6.12
C ALA A 294 0.69 -12.33 -7.24
N LYS A 295 0.30 -11.69 -8.34
CA LYS A 295 1.18 -11.33 -9.44
C LYS A 295 1.73 -9.92 -9.19
N ALA A 296 2.96 -9.66 -9.61
CA ALA A 296 3.53 -8.32 -9.57
C ALA A 296 4.11 -7.97 -10.94
N THR A 297 3.72 -6.84 -11.50
CA THR A 297 4.10 -6.44 -12.86
C THR A 297 4.44 -4.95 -12.88
N VAL A 298 5.51 -4.60 -13.58
CA VAL A 298 5.90 -3.22 -13.89
C VAL A 298 5.27 -2.83 -15.22
N TYR A 299 4.67 -1.65 -15.27
CA TYR A 299 4.04 -1.07 -16.46
C TYR A 299 4.72 0.24 -16.84
N ASN A 300 4.75 0.52 -18.14
CA ASN A 300 5.18 1.82 -18.67
C ASN A 300 4.05 2.85 -18.62
N LEU A 301 4.30 4.09 -19.06
CA LEU A 301 3.27 5.15 -19.13
C LEU A 301 2.12 4.86 -20.09
N LYS A 302 2.32 3.98 -21.09
CA LYS A 302 1.27 3.50 -21.99
C LYS A 302 0.41 2.40 -21.37
N CYS A 303 0.70 2.02 -20.12
CA CYS A 303 0.07 0.92 -19.40
C CYS A 303 0.35 -0.46 -20.02
N ASP A 304 1.46 -0.61 -20.75
CA ASP A 304 1.94 -1.90 -21.24
C ASP A 304 2.85 -2.56 -20.20
N PRO A 305 2.77 -3.89 -20.01
CA PRO A 305 3.65 -4.61 -19.09
C PRO A 305 5.09 -4.60 -19.62
N VAL A 306 6.02 -4.22 -18.75
CA VAL A 306 7.47 -4.15 -18.99
C VAL A 306 8.17 -5.39 -18.45
N PHE A 307 7.90 -5.73 -17.20
CA PHE A 307 8.49 -6.87 -16.52
C PHE A 307 7.49 -7.51 -15.57
N ASP A 308 7.37 -8.83 -15.63
CA ASP A 308 6.48 -9.62 -14.79
C ASP A 308 7.34 -10.41 -13.80
N PHE A 309 7.12 -10.21 -12.50
CA PHE A 309 7.83 -10.93 -11.45
C PHE A 309 7.22 -12.31 -11.17
N GLY A 310 6.22 -12.73 -11.93
CA GLY A 310 5.49 -13.98 -11.73
C GLY A 310 4.57 -13.92 -10.51
N THR A 311 4.17 -15.08 -10.02
CA THR A 311 3.28 -15.19 -8.84
C THR A 311 4.06 -15.51 -7.57
N GLY A 312 3.67 -14.90 -6.45
CA GLY A 312 4.31 -15.11 -5.16
C GLY A 312 3.49 -14.59 -3.98
N PRO A 313 3.87 -14.91 -2.73
CA PRO A 313 3.19 -14.41 -1.53
C PRO A 313 3.57 -12.95 -1.26
N ARG A 314 3.06 -12.03 -2.08
CA ARG A 314 3.39 -10.60 -2.09
C ARG A 314 2.12 -9.77 -1.93
N ASN A 315 2.16 -8.73 -1.11
CA ASN A 315 1.07 -7.75 -0.97
C ASN A 315 1.56 -6.30 -0.95
N ALA A 316 2.86 -6.05 -1.08
CA ALA A 316 3.41 -4.70 -1.05
C ALA A 316 4.60 -4.56 -2.01
N VAL A 317 4.80 -3.34 -2.52
CA VAL A 317 5.91 -2.97 -3.38
C VAL A 317 6.54 -1.65 -2.93
N TYR A 318 7.88 -1.62 -2.89
CA TYR A 318 8.64 -0.46 -2.44
C TYR A 318 9.82 -0.18 -3.37
N TYR A 319 9.85 0.99 -3.99
CA TYR A 319 11.05 1.48 -4.68
C TYR A 319 12.00 2.13 -3.69
N SER A 320 13.30 1.88 -3.86
CA SER A 320 14.36 2.70 -3.24
C SER A 320 14.20 4.18 -3.62
N PRO A 321 14.64 5.14 -2.79
CA PRO A 321 14.46 6.58 -3.07
C PRO A 321 15.04 7.03 -4.43
N GLN A 322 16.13 6.40 -4.87
CA GLN A 322 16.79 6.67 -6.14
C GLN A 322 16.21 5.83 -7.31
N GLY A 323 15.41 4.81 -7.02
CA GLY A 323 14.67 4.00 -8.01
C GLY A 323 15.42 2.83 -8.64
N HIS A 324 16.66 2.57 -8.23
CA HIS A 324 17.52 1.50 -8.76
C HIS A 324 17.23 0.11 -8.18
N ILE A 325 16.62 0.05 -6.99
CA ILE A 325 16.21 -1.18 -6.31
C ILE A 325 14.69 -1.17 -6.10
N LEU A 326 14.05 -2.31 -6.31
CA LEU A 326 12.63 -2.58 -6.03
C LEU A 326 12.51 -3.75 -5.06
N VAL A 327 11.66 -3.59 -4.05
CA VAL A 327 11.37 -4.62 -3.05
C VAL A 327 9.91 -5.05 -3.16
N LEU A 328 9.69 -6.35 -3.35
CA LEU A 328 8.38 -6.97 -3.22
C LEU A 328 8.32 -7.68 -1.87
N ALA A 329 7.27 -7.42 -1.09
CA ALA A 329 7.15 -7.99 0.24
C ALA A 329 5.75 -8.58 0.49
N GLY A 330 5.72 -9.58 1.37
CA GLY A 330 4.50 -10.18 1.90
C GLY A 330 4.41 -9.99 3.41
N PHE A 331 3.77 -8.91 3.86
CA PHE A 331 3.66 -8.55 5.28
C PHE A 331 2.30 -8.84 5.90
N GLY A 332 2.22 -8.81 7.24
CA GLY A 332 1.00 -9.08 8.00
C GLY A 332 0.60 -10.55 7.98
N ASN A 333 -0.46 -10.89 7.23
CA ASN A 333 -0.98 -12.26 7.16
C ASN A 333 -0.12 -13.23 6.35
N LEU A 334 0.89 -12.71 5.65
CA LEU A 334 1.85 -13.47 4.88
C LEU A 334 3.10 -13.75 5.72
N ARG A 335 3.92 -14.71 5.28
CA ARG A 335 5.06 -15.21 6.06
C ARG A 335 6.22 -14.21 6.22
N GLY A 336 6.15 -13.02 5.62
CA GLY A 336 7.25 -12.04 5.66
C GLY A 336 8.30 -12.23 4.57
N GLN A 337 7.96 -12.89 3.45
CA GLN A 337 8.93 -13.06 2.36
C GLN A 337 9.20 -11.72 1.69
N MET A 338 10.47 -11.34 1.59
CA MET A 338 10.91 -10.12 0.94
C MET A 338 11.84 -10.48 -0.22
N GLU A 339 11.63 -9.84 -1.37
CA GLU A 339 12.39 -10.08 -2.60
C GLU A 339 12.94 -8.75 -3.09
N VAL A 340 14.26 -8.67 -3.15
CA VAL A 340 14.97 -7.45 -3.55
C VAL A 340 15.46 -7.62 -4.98
N TRP A 341 15.15 -6.65 -5.84
CA TRP A 341 15.40 -6.69 -7.28
C TRP A 341 16.20 -5.48 -7.74
N ASP A 342 17.23 -5.73 -8.55
CA ASP A 342 17.91 -4.70 -9.35
C ASP A 342 16.99 -4.34 -10.53
N VAL A 343 16.48 -3.11 -10.55
CA VAL A 343 15.50 -2.64 -11.56
C VAL A 343 16.14 -2.50 -12.94
N LYS A 344 17.43 -2.16 -13.00
CA LYS A 344 18.13 -1.97 -14.29
C LYS A 344 18.39 -3.30 -14.99
N LYS A 345 18.71 -4.34 -14.21
CA LYS A 345 19.05 -5.68 -14.72
C LYS A 345 17.92 -6.70 -14.61
N TRP A 346 16.82 -6.35 -13.93
CA TRP A 346 15.75 -7.27 -13.51
C TRP A 346 16.30 -8.56 -12.88
N LYS A 347 17.32 -8.40 -12.04
CA LYS A 347 18.00 -9.52 -11.37
C LYS A 347 17.68 -9.48 -9.89
N GLN A 348 17.27 -10.61 -9.34
CA GLN A 348 17.06 -10.74 -7.90
C GLN A 348 18.40 -10.63 -7.17
N VAL A 349 18.46 -9.72 -6.20
CA VAL A 349 19.63 -9.41 -5.37
C VAL A 349 19.65 -10.29 -4.12
N SER A 350 18.52 -10.39 -3.43
CA SER A 350 18.39 -11.16 -2.19
C SER A 350 16.95 -11.64 -1.94
N LYS A 351 16.79 -12.60 -1.04
CA LYS A 351 15.47 -13.13 -0.63
C LYS A 351 15.32 -13.31 0.90
N PRO A 352 15.47 -12.23 1.68
CA PRO A 352 15.38 -12.33 3.15
C PRO A 352 13.98 -12.71 3.63
N GLN A 353 13.93 -13.43 4.75
CA GLN A 353 12.69 -13.73 5.45
C GLN A 353 12.53 -12.80 6.65
N VAL A 354 11.42 -12.06 6.69
CA VAL A 354 11.13 -11.00 7.65
C VAL A 354 9.76 -11.26 8.29
N PRO A 355 9.62 -12.32 9.11
CA PRO A 355 8.35 -12.70 9.70
C PRO A 355 7.80 -11.59 10.60
N ASP A 356 6.48 -11.62 10.81
CA ASP A 356 5.74 -10.74 11.71
C ASP A 356 5.82 -9.23 11.38
N SER A 357 6.47 -8.86 10.28
CA SER A 357 6.61 -7.45 9.93
C SER A 357 5.30 -6.88 9.42
N THR A 358 5.00 -5.68 9.89
CA THR A 358 3.77 -4.94 9.57
C THR A 358 4.04 -3.63 8.83
N HIS A 359 5.27 -3.15 8.89
CA HIS A 359 5.70 -1.89 8.33
C HIS A 359 7.11 -2.04 7.72
N PHE A 360 7.34 -1.28 6.66
CA PHE A 360 8.60 -1.20 5.93
C PHE A 360 8.83 0.25 5.50
N ALA A 361 10.07 0.72 5.64
CA ALA A 361 10.46 2.00 5.07
C ALA A 361 11.92 1.98 4.62
N TRP A 362 12.18 2.60 3.47
CA TRP A 362 13.52 2.84 2.97
C TRP A 362 14.20 3.96 3.76
N CYS A 363 15.47 3.73 4.12
CA CYS A 363 16.36 4.82 4.48
C CYS A 363 16.57 5.70 3.23
N PRO A 364 16.62 7.04 3.38
CA PRO A 364 16.89 7.97 2.28
C PRO A 364 18.17 7.67 1.48
N ASP A 365 19.14 6.97 2.08
CA ASP A 365 20.39 6.58 1.41
C ASP A 365 20.21 5.53 0.30
N GLY A 366 19.07 4.83 0.27
CA GLY A 366 18.79 3.75 -0.69
C GLY A 366 19.56 2.46 -0.49
N GLU A 367 20.35 2.33 0.58
CA GLU A 367 21.08 1.11 0.92
C GLU A 367 20.44 0.35 2.10
N HIS A 368 19.80 1.08 3.03
CA HIS A 368 19.22 0.51 4.23
C HIS A 368 17.70 0.53 4.22
N VAL A 369 17.10 -0.44 4.90
CA VAL A 369 15.65 -0.53 5.10
C VAL A 369 15.36 -0.84 6.57
N VAL A 370 14.25 -0.31 7.08
CA VAL A 370 13.70 -0.71 8.37
C VAL A 370 12.49 -1.59 8.14
N THR A 371 12.37 -2.66 8.91
CA THR A 371 11.14 -3.44 9.04
C THR A 371 10.71 -3.40 10.50
N SER A 372 9.44 -3.14 10.76
CA SER A 372 8.94 -3.05 12.13
C SER A 372 7.61 -3.79 12.31
N THR A 373 7.47 -4.30 13.52
CA THR A 373 6.26 -4.93 14.03
C THR A 373 5.65 -3.96 15.03
N CYS A 374 4.58 -3.28 14.61
CA CYS A 374 3.98 -2.18 15.35
C CYS A 374 2.64 -2.58 15.99
N ALA A 375 2.44 -2.17 17.23
CA ALA A 375 1.17 -2.25 17.93
C ALA A 375 0.26 -1.09 17.47
N PRO A 376 -1.08 -1.26 17.47
CA PRO A 376 -1.82 -2.42 17.97
C PRO A 376 -1.98 -3.56 16.95
N ARG A 377 -1.48 -3.38 15.71
CA ARG A 377 -1.73 -4.32 14.61
C ARG A 377 -1.18 -5.73 14.90
N LEU A 378 0.05 -5.82 15.42
CA LEU A 378 0.63 -7.07 15.90
C LEU A 378 1.48 -6.79 17.15
N ARG A 379 1.20 -7.55 18.23
CA ARG A 379 1.93 -7.44 19.50
C ARG A 379 3.03 -8.49 19.66
N VAL A 380 2.93 -9.61 18.94
CA VAL A 380 3.96 -10.65 18.92
C VAL A 380 5.17 -10.10 18.18
N SER A 381 6.39 -10.35 18.69
CA SER A 381 7.65 -9.88 18.08
C SER A 381 7.72 -8.36 17.88
N ASN A 382 7.05 -7.57 18.74
CA ASN A 382 7.02 -6.11 18.65
C ASN A 382 8.44 -5.52 18.76
N GLY A 383 8.82 -4.68 17.79
CA GLY A 383 10.20 -4.21 17.65
C GLY A 383 10.52 -3.83 16.20
N TYR A 384 11.79 -3.54 15.92
CA TYR A 384 12.25 -3.20 14.58
C TYR A 384 13.63 -3.78 14.27
N LYS A 385 13.90 -3.93 12.98
CA LYS A 385 15.18 -4.39 12.43
C LYS A 385 15.62 -3.48 11.31
N ILE A 386 16.92 -3.20 11.24
CA ILE A 386 17.54 -2.47 10.14
C ILE A 386 18.33 -3.48 9.31
N TRP A 387 18.14 -3.41 8.01
CA TRP A 387 18.73 -4.32 7.03
C TRP A 387 19.49 -3.54 5.99
N HIS A 388 20.53 -4.17 5.44
CA HIS A 388 21.03 -3.80 4.12
C HIS A 388 20.17 -4.49 3.05
N TYR A 389 19.94 -3.87 1.90
CA TYR A 389 19.11 -4.45 0.82
C TYR A 389 19.61 -5.83 0.32
N THR A 390 20.87 -6.19 0.58
CA THR A 390 21.39 -7.53 0.30
C THR A 390 20.85 -8.62 1.24
N GLY A 391 19.93 -8.29 2.15
CA GLY A 391 19.30 -9.24 3.07
C GLY A 391 20.02 -9.44 4.41
N THR A 392 21.11 -8.71 4.64
CA THR A 392 21.87 -8.75 5.89
C THR A 392 21.14 -7.93 6.96
N VAL A 393 20.95 -8.50 8.16
CA VAL A 393 20.47 -7.75 9.34
C VAL A 393 21.66 -6.98 9.91
N LEU A 394 21.55 -5.65 10.02
CA LEU A 394 22.57 -4.81 10.64
C LEU A 394 22.24 -4.50 12.10
N TYR A 395 20.95 -4.42 12.43
CA TYR A 395 20.51 -4.10 13.78
C TYR A 395 19.15 -4.70 14.08
N LYS A 396 18.92 -5.02 15.35
CA LYS A 396 17.64 -5.51 15.88
C LYS A 396 17.41 -4.87 17.24
N GLN A 397 16.22 -4.30 17.41
CA GLN A 397 15.73 -3.81 18.69
C GLN A 397 14.36 -4.42 18.96
N ASP A 398 14.27 -5.25 19.99
CA ASP A 398 13.01 -5.76 20.49
C ASP A 398 12.43 -4.76 21.50
N THR A 399 11.11 -4.61 21.52
CA THR A 399 10.43 -3.71 22.47
C THR A 399 10.44 -4.33 23.86
N PRO A 400 10.85 -3.59 24.92
CA PRO A 400 10.82 -4.08 26.29
C PRO A 400 9.42 -4.51 26.77
N THR A 401 9.38 -5.50 27.66
CA THR A 401 8.13 -5.96 28.28
C THR A 401 7.36 -4.81 28.93
N GLY A 402 6.05 -4.70 28.62
CA GLY A 402 5.19 -3.63 29.14
C GLY A 402 5.23 -2.32 28.35
N THR A 403 6.00 -2.27 27.26
CA THR A 403 5.99 -1.15 26.31
C THR A 403 5.55 -1.61 24.92
N GLU A 404 5.10 -0.68 24.08
CA GLU A 404 4.69 -0.96 22.72
C GLU A 404 5.39 0.02 21.75
N LEU A 405 5.92 -0.51 20.66
CA LEU A 405 6.35 0.26 19.49
C LEU A 405 5.13 0.53 18.62
N TRP A 406 4.82 1.80 18.40
CA TRP A 406 3.68 2.22 17.60
C TRP A 406 4.07 2.60 16.18
N GLU A 407 5.24 3.18 15.99
CA GLU A 407 5.66 3.68 14.68
C GLU A 407 7.19 3.81 14.56
N THR A 408 7.70 3.66 13.34
CA THR A 408 9.09 3.94 12.98
C THR A 408 9.11 4.83 11.75
N VAL A 409 9.86 5.93 11.76
CA VAL A 409 9.91 6.91 10.67
C VAL A 409 11.36 7.32 10.41
N TRP A 410 11.82 7.20 9.17
CA TRP A 410 13.12 7.77 8.77
C TRP A 410 13.02 9.29 8.64
N GLN A 411 14.07 9.98 9.05
CA GLN A 411 14.29 11.38 8.72
C GLN A 411 14.31 11.52 7.19
N PRO A 412 13.40 12.30 6.59
CA PRO A 412 13.41 12.54 5.15
C PRO A 412 14.57 13.48 4.80
N PHE A 413 14.95 13.50 3.52
CA PHE A 413 15.93 14.45 2.99
C PHE A 413 15.45 14.99 1.65
N PRO A 414 15.88 16.20 1.26
CA PRO A 414 15.63 16.72 -0.06
C PRO A 414 16.13 15.77 -1.15
N ASP A 415 15.42 15.76 -2.28
CA ASP A 415 15.79 14.96 -3.43
C ASP A 415 17.20 15.28 -3.92
N GLY A 416 17.95 14.25 -4.29
CA GLY A 416 19.34 14.40 -4.77
C GLY A 416 20.39 14.50 -3.66
N THR A 417 20.00 14.52 -2.38
CA THR A 417 20.96 14.49 -1.25
C THR A 417 21.84 13.25 -1.27
N PHE A 418 21.27 12.10 -1.61
CA PHE A 418 21.98 10.82 -1.69
C PHE A 418 22.07 10.35 -3.15
N PRO A 419 23.28 10.15 -3.71
CA PRO A 419 23.45 9.69 -5.08
C PRO A 419 23.09 8.22 -5.22
N GLU A 420 22.70 7.82 -6.43
CA GLU A 420 22.54 6.41 -6.78
C GLU A 420 23.87 5.66 -6.65
N ARG A 421 23.87 4.51 -5.96
CA ARG A 421 25.05 3.66 -5.79
C ARG A 421 24.92 2.40 -6.64
N PRO A 422 26.04 1.81 -7.10
CA PRO A 422 26.00 0.51 -7.77
C PRO A 422 25.41 -0.58 -6.88
N VAL A 423 24.50 -1.38 -7.44
CA VAL A 423 23.86 -2.49 -6.74
C VAL A 423 24.89 -3.60 -6.46
N LYS A 424 25.00 -3.98 -5.19
CA LYS A 424 25.84 -5.08 -4.68
C LYS A 424 25.00 -6.35 -4.62
N TYR A 425 25.62 -7.47 -4.96
CA TYR A 425 24.99 -8.80 -4.92
C TYR A 425 25.56 -9.71 -3.82
N GLN A 426 26.66 -9.29 -3.20
CA GLN A 426 27.25 -10.00 -2.07
C GLN A 426 26.63 -9.47 -0.78
N ALA A 427 26.31 -10.37 0.15
CA ALA A 427 25.78 -9.99 1.45
C ALA A 427 26.75 -9.05 2.17
N ALA A 428 26.23 -7.94 2.71
CA ALA A 428 27.00 -7.06 3.56
C ALA A 428 27.50 -7.83 4.82
N PRO A 429 28.71 -7.54 5.34
CA PRO A 429 29.20 -8.13 6.58
C PRO A 429 28.31 -7.72 7.78
N SER A 430 27.97 -8.66 8.64
CA SER A 430 27.29 -8.40 9.92
C SER A 430 27.44 -9.56 10.88
N GLU A 431 27.53 -9.26 12.17
CA GLU A 431 27.53 -10.23 13.27
C GLU A 431 26.15 -10.90 13.46
N LEU A 432 25.07 -10.24 13.05
CA LEU A 432 23.70 -10.77 13.13
C LEU A 432 23.32 -11.68 11.95
N GLY A 433 24.17 -11.73 10.91
CA GLY A 433 23.99 -12.59 9.74
C GLY A 433 22.86 -12.21 8.79
N SER A 434 22.45 -13.17 7.96
CA SER A 434 21.34 -13.08 6.99
C SER A 434 20.22 -14.03 7.39
N THR A 435 18.97 -13.65 7.16
CA THR A 435 17.78 -14.48 7.41
C THR A 435 17.31 -15.23 6.17
N GLU A 436 18.12 -15.30 5.12
CA GLU A 436 17.78 -16.10 3.93
C GLU A 436 17.51 -17.55 4.33
N ALA A 437 16.35 -18.07 3.90
CA ALA A 437 15.94 -19.42 4.21
C ALA A 437 16.93 -20.41 3.59
N LYS A 438 17.63 -21.19 4.43
CA LYS A 438 18.40 -22.34 3.95
C LYS A 438 17.45 -23.28 3.21
N PRO A 439 17.83 -23.82 2.04
CA PRO A 439 16.95 -24.74 1.31
C PRO A 439 16.64 -25.93 2.20
N ALA A 440 15.38 -26.03 2.65
CA ALA A 440 14.93 -27.16 3.44
C ALA A 440 15.05 -28.43 2.59
N GLN A 441 15.82 -29.41 3.08
CA GLN A 441 15.81 -30.73 2.46
C GLN A 441 14.39 -31.28 2.58
N ALA A 442 13.74 -31.51 1.44
CA ALA A 442 12.38 -32.07 1.42
C ALA A 442 12.37 -33.38 2.22
N TYR A 443 11.58 -33.43 3.31
CA TYR A 443 11.47 -34.62 4.14
C TYR A 443 11.02 -35.80 3.27
N ARG A 444 11.87 -36.82 3.19
CA ARG A 444 11.54 -38.06 2.49
C ARG A 444 11.12 -39.09 3.52
N PRO A 445 9.87 -39.61 3.43
CA PRO A 445 9.46 -40.75 4.23
C PRO A 445 10.44 -41.92 3.99
N PRO A 446 10.79 -42.69 5.03
CA PRO A 446 11.75 -43.80 4.93
C PRO A 446 11.46 -44.77 3.77
N ALA A 447 10.18 -45.02 3.47
CA ALA A 447 9.71 -45.91 2.41
C ALA A 447 9.99 -45.43 0.96
N LEU A 448 10.39 -44.18 0.76
CA LEU A 448 10.59 -43.56 -0.56
C LEU A 448 12.04 -43.15 -0.84
N ARG A 449 12.98 -43.55 0.03
CA ARG A 449 14.40 -43.15 -0.09
C ARG A 449 15.09 -43.71 -1.34
N ASN A 450 14.61 -44.87 -1.85
CA ASN A 450 15.24 -45.61 -2.96
C ASN A 450 14.45 -45.58 -4.28
N LYS A 451 13.37 -44.79 -4.39
CA LYS A 451 12.61 -44.64 -5.66
C LYS A 451 13.03 -43.37 -6.41
N PRO A 452 13.08 -43.39 -7.76
CA PRO A 452 13.37 -42.20 -8.56
C PRO A 452 12.30 -41.13 -8.33
N VAL A 453 12.74 -39.87 -8.36
CA VAL A 453 11.94 -38.69 -8.01
C VAL A 453 10.78 -38.51 -8.99
N THR A 454 9.56 -38.83 -8.58
CA THR A 454 8.35 -38.22 -9.15
C THR A 454 8.14 -36.89 -8.46
N ALA A 455 8.24 -35.80 -9.22
CA ALA A 455 8.00 -34.44 -8.71
C ALA A 455 6.61 -34.39 -8.06
N SER A 456 6.53 -34.08 -6.77
CA SER A 456 5.27 -33.76 -6.13
C SER A 456 4.70 -32.53 -6.84
N SER A 457 3.49 -32.67 -7.39
CA SER A 457 2.75 -31.55 -7.95
C SER A 457 2.54 -30.52 -6.85
N LYS A 458 3.22 -29.37 -6.93
CA LYS A 458 2.86 -28.22 -6.11
C LYS A 458 1.39 -27.90 -6.40
N LEU A 459 0.56 -27.74 -5.36
CA LEU A 459 -0.86 -27.39 -5.49
C LEU A 459 -1.05 -26.03 -6.21
N HIS A 460 -0.03 -25.18 -6.20
CA HIS A 460 0.01 -23.92 -6.91
C HIS A 460 1.20 -23.89 -7.87
N GLU A 461 0.94 -23.63 -9.15
CA GLU A 461 1.96 -23.38 -10.15
C GLU A 461 2.43 -21.93 -9.99
N GLU A 462 3.59 -21.73 -9.34
CA GLU A 462 4.23 -20.42 -9.25
C GLU A 462 4.78 -20.04 -10.63
N GLU A 463 4.27 -18.97 -11.21
CA GLU A 463 4.76 -18.45 -12.48
C GLU A 463 6.15 -17.84 -12.26
N PRO A 464 7.16 -18.16 -13.08
CA PRO A 464 8.47 -17.56 -12.96
C PRO A 464 8.50 -16.12 -13.51
N PRO A 465 9.46 -15.28 -13.07
CA PRO A 465 9.68 -13.95 -13.62
C PRO A 465 9.99 -13.96 -15.13
N GLN A 466 9.45 -13.00 -15.88
CA GLN A 466 9.58 -12.90 -17.34
C GLN A 466 9.68 -11.44 -17.80
N ASN A 467 10.55 -11.20 -18.79
CA ASN A 467 10.66 -9.89 -19.45
C ASN A 467 9.59 -9.79 -20.56
N MET A 468 8.76 -8.75 -20.50
CA MET A 468 7.61 -8.58 -21.37
C MET A 468 7.86 -7.58 -22.52
N ARG A 469 9.06 -6.98 -22.59
CA ARG A 469 9.42 -6.05 -23.68
C ARG A 469 9.47 -6.76 -25.04
N PRO A 470 8.79 -6.25 -26.09
CA PRO A 470 8.90 -6.78 -27.44
C PRO A 470 10.35 -6.69 -27.94
N GLY A 471 10.94 -7.82 -28.37
CA GLY A 471 12.31 -7.89 -28.90
C GLY A 471 13.37 -8.48 -27.96
N ALA A 472 13.05 -8.82 -26.72
CA ALA A 472 13.95 -9.52 -25.79
C ALA A 472 13.98 -11.05 -25.99
N THR A 473 13.70 -11.55 -27.18
CA THR A 473 14.02 -12.93 -27.58
C THR A 473 15.47 -12.98 -28.07
N GLY A 474 16.41 -12.67 -27.18
CA GLY A 474 17.81 -13.03 -27.37
C GLY A 474 17.99 -14.48 -26.94
N ASP A 475 18.33 -15.33 -27.90
CA ASP A 475 18.72 -16.74 -27.80
C ASP A 475 18.46 -17.43 -26.45
N LYS A 476 17.32 -18.12 -26.38
CA LYS A 476 17.18 -19.27 -25.48
C LYS A 476 18.20 -20.34 -25.90
N GLN A 477 19.42 -20.27 -25.40
CA GLN A 477 20.24 -21.47 -25.22
C GLN A 477 19.60 -22.33 -24.12
N LEU A 478 18.54 -23.04 -24.50
CA LEU A 478 18.01 -24.15 -23.73
C LEU A 478 19.17 -25.14 -23.53
N SER A 479 19.44 -25.52 -22.28
CA SER A 479 20.45 -26.54 -21.99
C SER A 479 20.13 -27.83 -22.77
N LYS A 480 21.16 -28.60 -23.16
CA LYS A 480 20.99 -29.86 -23.91
C LYS A 480 19.95 -30.81 -23.28
N THR A 481 19.79 -30.72 -21.96
CA THR A 481 18.80 -31.47 -21.17
C THR A 481 17.36 -30.97 -21.37
N ALA A 482 17.16 -29.65 -21.50
CA ALA A 482 15.86 -29.04 -21.75
C ALA A 482 15.35 -29.33 -23.17
N LEU A 483 16.22 -29.29 -24.19
CA LEU A 483 15.88 -29.71 -25.56
C LEU A 483 15.47 -31.19 -25.63
N LYS A 484 16.15 -32.05 -24.87
CA LYS A 484 15.85 -33.49 -24.84
C LYS A 484 14.49 -33.77 -24.19
N ASN A 485 14.13 -33.04 -23.14
CA ASN A 485 12.83 -33.16 -22.48
C ASN A 485 11.68 -32.56 -23.29
N GLN A 486 11.93 -31.49 -24.04
CA GLN A 486 10.97 -30.90 -24.96
C GLN A 486 10.68 -31.84 -26.13
N LYS A 487 11.72 -32.34 -26.81
CA LYS A 487 11.57 -33.36 -27.87
C LYS A 487 10.86 -34.63 -27.37
N LYS A 488 11.12 -35.05 -26.13
CA LYS A 488 10.44 -36.22 -25.52
C LYS A 488 8.98 -35.95 -25.20
N ARG A 489 8.59 -34.71 -24.85
CA ARG A 489 7.19 -34.30 -24.64
C ARG A 489 6.44 -34.17 -25.96
N GLU A 490 7.07 -33.60 -26.98
CA GLU A 490 6.51 -33.46 -28.33
C GLU A 490 6.30 -34.83 -28.99
N ALA A 491 7.27 -35.74 -28.90
CA ALA A 491 7.14 -37.12 -29.37
C ALA A 491 6.02 -37.90 -28.65
N LYS A 492 5.82 -37.67 -27.35
CA LYS A 492 4.74 -38.30 -26.56
C LYS A 492 3.36 -37.71 -26.87
N LYS A 493 3.32 -36.49 -27.41
CA LYS A 493 2.09 -35.81 -27.84
C LYS A 493 1.70 -36.24 -29.26
N ALA A 494 2.69 -36.39 -30.14
CA ALA A 494 2.51 -36.98 -31.48
C ALA A 494 2.04 -38.45 -31.41
N ALA A 495 2.64 -39.27 -30.54
CA ALA A 495 2.22 -40.66 -30.34
C ALA A 495 0.81 -40.82 -29.73
N LYS A 496 0.23 -39.77 -29.16
CA LYS A 496 -1.16 -39.75 -28.69
C LYS A 496 -2.16 -39.25 -29.74
N GLN A 497 -1.68 -38.70 -30.85
CA GLN A 497 -2.51 -38.17 -31.94
C GLN A 497 -2.64 -39.13 -33.12
N GLU A 498 -1.88 -40.24 -33.16
CA GLU A 498 -2.00 -41.28 -34.20
C GLU A 498 -2.94 -42.44 -33.86
N ILE A 499 -3.75 -42.34 -32.80
CA ILE A 499 -4.84 -43.29 -32.54
C ILE A 499 -6.15 -42.60 -32.95
N ASN A 500 -6.60 -42.84 -34.18
CA ASN A 500 -7.92 -42.45 -34.71
C ASN A 500 -8.79 -43.73 -34.87
N PRO A 501 -10.11 -43.64 -35.15
CA PRO A 501 -11.18 -44.26 -34.37
C PRO A 501 -11.92 -45.36 -35.16
N ASP A 502 -13.07 -45.80 -34.64
CA ASP A 502 -14.05 -46.76 -35.17
C ASP A 502 -13.78 -48.25 -34.92
N ALA A 503 -14.46 -48.80 -33.90
CA ALA A 503 -15.62 -49.66 -34.12
C ALA A 503 -16.29 -50.12 -32.79
N LEU A 504 -17.61 -49.90 -32.74
CA LEU A 504 -18.67 -50.67 -32.06
C LEU A 504 -19.13 -50.30 -30.62
N GLU A 505 -20.45 -50.18 -30.55
CA GLU A 505 -21.36 -49.70 -29.50
C GLU A 505 -21.94 -50.90 -28.68
N PRO A 506 -22.88 -50.72 -27.72
CA PRO A 506 -22.62 -50.86 -26.29
C PRO A 506 -23.29 -52.09 -25.63
N GLN A 507 -22.67 -52.64 -24.57
CA GLN A 507 -23.37 -53.50 -23.61
C GLN A 507 -22.99 -53.19 -22.15
N SER A 508 -23.96 -53.50 -21.30
CA SER A 508 -24.33 -52.99 -19.97
C SER A 508 -23.53 -53.51 -18.76
N ASP A 509 -23.41 -52.60 -17.77
CA ASP A 509 -23.40 -52.75 -16.29
C ASP A 509 -22.28 -53.52 -15.55
N PRO A 510 -22.07 -53.28 -14.22
CA PRO A 510 -22.57 -52.22 -13.33
C PRO A 510 -21.46 -51.45 -12.55
N SER A 511 -21.83 -50.30 -11.97
CA SER A 511 -21.02 -49.56 -10.96
C SER A 511 -21.57 -49.76 -9.54
N PRO A 512 -20.73 -49.75 -8.49
CA PRO A 512 -21.16 -49.88 -7.10
C PRO A 512 -21.71 -48.57 -6.50
N ALA A 513 -22.67 -48.74 -5.61
CA ALA A 513 -23.54 -47.73 -5.02
C ALA A 513 -22.87 -46.76 -4.02
N SER A 514 -23.39 -45.54 -3.97
CA SER A 514 -23.35 -44.65 -2.79
C SER A 514 -24.76 -44.13 -2.49
N ASN A 515 -25.23 -44.39 -1.26
CA ASN A 515 -26.56 -44.10 -0.74
C ASN A 515 -27.04 -42.66 -0.91
N ALA A 516 -28.21 -42.49 -1.53
CA ALA A 516 -29.11 -41.35 -1.31
C ALA A 516 -30.52 -41.90 -1.01
N GLN A 517 -31.14 -41.42 0.07
CA GLN A 517 -32.52 -41.76 0.44
C GLN A 517 -33.53 -41.17 -0.55
N PRO A 518 -34.67 -41.84 -0.82
CA PRO A 518 -35.69 -41.34 -1.74
C PRO A 518 -36.58 -40.27 -1.07
N GLU A 519 -36.82 -39.15 -1.76
CA GLU A 519 -37.88 -38.21 -1.40
C GLU A 519 -39.24 -38.79 -1.80
N THR A 520 -40.15 -38.90 -0.84
CA THR A 520 -41.57 -39.23 -1.06
C THR A 520 -42.28 -38.07 -1.74
N SER A 521 -42.82 -38.32 -2.94
CA SER A 521 -43.70 -37.43 -3.70
C SER A 521 -45.16 -37.78 -3.37
N CYS A 522 -46.00 -36.80 -3.02
CA CYS A 522 -47.41 -37.03 -2.70
C CYS A 522 -48.34 -36.93 -3.93
N GLY A 523 -47.79 -36.75 -5.14
CA GLY A 523 -48.54 -36.81 -6.40
C GLY A 523 -49.36 -35.56 -6.76
N ASP A 524 -49.32 -34.50 -5.96
CA ASP A 524 -49.95 -33.21 -6.28
C ASP A 524 -48.90 -32.06 -6.32
N PRO A 525 -48.70 -31.42 -7.49
CA PRO A 525 -47.63 -30.44 -7.71
C PRO A 525 -47.78 -29.11 -6.94
N GLU A 526 -48.96 -28.76 -6.42
CA GLU A 526 -49.14 -27.55 -5.62
C GLU A 526 -48.75 -27.73 -4.16
N THR A 527 -49.04 -28.90 -3.58
CA THR A 527 -48.66 -29.27 -2.21
C THR A 527 -47.15 -29.48 -2.09
N ASP A 528 -46.49 -30.05 -3.09
CA ASP A 528 -45.02 -30.18 -3.12
C ASP A 528 -44.31 -28.84 -3.20
N LYS A 529 -44.90 -27.84 -3.89
CA LYS A 529 -44.38 -26.46 -3.89
C LYS A 529 -44.51 -25.80 -2.51
N LYS A 530 -45.62 -26.03 -1.80
CA LYS A 530 -45.82 -25.54 -0.43
C LYS A 530 -44.88 -26.22 0.57
N ILE A 531 -44.63 -27.53 0.42
CA ILE A 531 -43.68 -28.25 1.29
C ILE A 531 -42.24 -27.77 1.04
N LYS A 532 -41.87 -27.50 -0.23
CA LYS A 532 -40.56 -26.91 -0.57
C LYS A 532 -40.41 -25.48 -0.04
N SER A 533 -41.47 -24.66 -0.05
CA SER A 533 -41.42 -23.30 0.51
C SER A 533 -41.30 -23.31 2.03
N VAL A 534 -42.05 -24.19 2.73
CA VAL A 534 -41.94 -24.36 4.19
C VAL A 534 -40.55 -24.88 4.57
N LYS A 535 -40.02 -25.90 3.90
CA LYS A 535 -38.63 -26.38 4.14
C LYS A 535 -37.58 -25.27 3.94
N LYS A 536 -37.79 -24.36 2.98
CA LYS A 536 -36.91 -23.21 2.72
C LYS A 536 -36.98 -22.16 3.83
N VAL A 537 -38.17 -21.91 4.38
CA VAL A 537 -38.38 -21.02 5.53
C VAL A 537 -37.76 -21.62 6.80
N THR A 538 -37.93 -22.91 7.07
CA THR A 538 -37.33 -23.58 8.24
C THR A 538 -35.80 -23.57 8.17
N LYS A 539 -35.21 -23.74 6.98
CA LYS A 539 -33.75 -23.64 6.77
C LYS A 539 -33.23 -22.21 6.98
N HIS A 540 -34.03 -21.21 6.63
CA HIS A 540 -33.72 -19.79 6.85
C HIS A 540 -33.81 -19.43 8.35
N SER A 541 -34.82 -19.91 9.06
CA SER A 541 -34.96 -19.75 10.52
C SER A 541 -33.83 -20.45 11.29
N HIS A 542 -33.38 -21.62 10.82
CA HIS A 542 -32.23 -22.32 11.40
C HIS A 542 -30.90 -21.56 11.18
N CYS A 543 -30.72 -20.90 10.03
CA CYS A 543 -29.59 -20.00 9.78
C CYS A 543 -29.62 -18.73 10.64
N LEU A 544 -30.81 -18.19 10.94
CA LEU A 544 -30.98 -17.03 11.81
C LEU A 544 -30.68 -17.39 13.28
N LEU A 545 -31.09 -18.58 13.74
CA LEU A 545 -30.71 -19.11 15.06
C LEU A 545 -29.19 -19.32 15.17
N LEU A 546 -28.53 -19.88 14.16
CA LEU A 546 -27.06 -20.02 14.12
C LEU A 546 -26.33 -18.67 14.12
N ARG A 547 -26.88 -17.64 13.45
CA ARG A 547 -26.36 -16.27 13.52
C ARG A 547 -26.52 -15.65 14.90
N SER A 548 -27.66 -15.87 15.57
CA SER A 548 -27.90 -15.36 16.94
C SER A 548 -26.96 -16.02 17.95
N TYR A 549 -26.68 -17.34 17.79
CA TYR A 549 -25.67 -18.04 18.59
C TYR A 549 -24.25 -17.54 18.33
N CYS A 550 -23.86 -17.28 17.06
CA CYS A 550 -22.55 -16.71 16.75
C CYS A 550 -22.36 -15.30 17.30
N ILE A 551 -23.39 -14.45 17.27
CA ILE A 551 -23.35 -13.08 17.83
C ILE A 551 -23.27 -13.13 19.37
N SER A 552 -24.00 -14.05 20.01
CA SER A 552 -23.90 -14.29 21.46
C SER A 552 -22.51 -14.82 21.88
N TRP A 553 -21.90 -15.67 21.05
CA TRP A 553 -20.53 -16.15 21.27
C TRP A 553 -19.49 -15.04 21.09
N TRP A 554 -19.71 -14.13 20.13
CA TRP A 554 -18.83 -12.99 19.88
C TRP A 554 -18.93 -11.91 20.96
N LEU A 555 -20.13 -11.65 21.49
CA LEU A 555 -20.35 -10.72 22.61
C LEU A 555 -19.77 -11.22 23.94
N LYS A 556 -19.74 -12.55 24.17
CA LYS A 556 -19.06 -13.15 25.33
C LYS A 556 -17.52 -13.10 25.25
N TYR A 557 -16.96 -12.80 24.07
CA TYR A 557 -15.51 -12.67 23.86
C TYR A 557 -15.02 -11.22 23.91
N LEU A 558 -15.95 -10.25 24.08
CA LEU A 558 -15.72 -8.81 24.11
C LEU A 558 -15.99 -8.16 25.49
N GLN A 559 -16.23 -8.96 26.52
CA GLN A 559 -16.02 -8.61 27.93
C GLN A 559 -14.76 -9.31 28.42
#